data_AF-A0A8B6D983-F1
#
_entry.id   AF-A0A8B6D983-F1
#
_cell.length_a   1.000
_cell.length_b   1.000
_cell.length_c   1.000
_cell.angle_alpha   90.00
_cell.angle_beta   90.00
_cell.angle_gamma   90.00
#
_symmetry.space_group_name_H-M   'P 1'
#
loop_
_entity.id
_entity.type
_entity.pdbx_description
1 polymer ?
#
loop_
_entity_poly.entity_id
_entity_poly.type
_entity_poly.pdbx_seq_one_letter_code
_entity_poly.pdbx_strand_id
1 'polypeptide(L)'
;MTTFPNTLGHRSQTEATQDLKAIWPLVEIGCSASLRGFLCSYYFPKCDPAVKEISTILPSRYLCENSRKGCEPLMNKFGFPWPSNFECHKFPGGCEPTTIPMCAQKLKKKQISQPVWTQNPT
;
A
#
# COMPACT_ATOMS: atom_id res chain seq x y z
N MET A 1 -10.34 -1.41 -13.61
CA MET A 1 -10.40 -0.04 -14.16
C MET A 1 -10.06 0.94 -13.03
N THR A 2 -9.43 2.08 -13.33
CA THR A 2 -9.08 3.14 -12.37
C THR A 2 -9.91 4.40 -12.67
N THR A 3 -10.13 5.27 -11.68
CA THR A 3 -10.92 6.50 -11.80
C THR A 3 -10.09 7.72 -11.43
N PHE A 4 -10.42 8.87 -12.02
CA PHE A 4 -9.76 10.16 -11.80
C PHE A 4 -10.80 11.21 -11.38
N PRO A 5 -10.43 12.22 -10.56
CA PRO A 5 -9.08 12.49 -10.08
C PRO A 5 -8.56 11.49 -9.04
N ASN A 6 -7.25 11.25 -9.01
CA ASN A 6 -6.62 10.47 -7.94
C ASN A 6 -6.25 11.36 -6.74
N THR A 7 -5.81 10.76 -5.64
CA THR A 7 -5.47 11.46 -4.39
C THR A 7 -4.23 12.37 -4.48
N LEU A 8 -3.48 12.28 -5.57
CA LEU A 8 -2.38 13.17 -5.91
C LEU A 8 -2.84 14.40 -6.72
N GLY A 9 -4.13 14.52 -7.04
CA GLY A 9 -4.70 15.65 -7.77
C GLY A 9 -4.66 15.52 -9.29
N HIS A 10 -4.10 14.43 -9.82
CA HIS A 10 -4.09 14.17 -11.25
C HIS A 10 -5.51 13.98 -11.76
N ARG A 11 -5.83 14.57 -12.91
CA ARG A 11 -7.16 14.53 -13.54
C ARG A 11 -7.27 13.48 -14.65
N SER A 12 -6.15 12.88 -15.04
CA SER A 12 -6.11 11.84 -16.07
C SER A 12 -5.00 10.83 -15.83
N GLN A 13 -5.14 9.65 -16.46
CA GLN A 13 -4.09 8.62 -16.49
C GLN A 13 -2.80 9.15 -17.11
N THR A 14 -2.90 9.98 -18.15
CA THR A 14 -1.74 10.56 -18.84
C THR A 14 -0.95 11.46 -17.90
N GLU A 15 -1.64 12.32 -17.15
CA GLU A 15 -1.02 13.22 -16.16
C GLU A 15 -0.32 12.43 -15.05
N ALA A 16 -1.00 11.45 -14.46
CA ALA A 16 -0.41 10.57 -13.44
C ALA A 16 0.79 9.77 -13.98
N THR A 17 0.73 9.30 -15.22
CA THR A 17 1.85 8.60 -15.87
C THR A 17 3.04 9.53 -16.06
N GLN A 18 2.80 10.79 -16.40
CA GLN A 18 3.86 11.76 -16.64
C GLN A 18 4.64 12.07 -15.35
N ASP A 19 3.95 12.23 -14.22
CA ASP A 19 4.58 12.41 -12.91
C ASP A 19 5.32 11.13 -12.46
N LEU A 20 4.68 9.96 -12.61
CA LEU A 20 5.27 8.67 -12.22
C LEU A 20 6.60 8.35 -12.93
N LYS A 21 6.80 8.80 -14.17
CA LYS A 21 8.05 8.59 -14.93
C LYS A 21 9.28 9.11 -14.19
N ALA A 22 9.17 10.17 -13.39
CA ALA A 22 10.29 10.71 -12.62
C ALA A 22 10.78 9.73 -11.53
N ILE A 23 9.91 8.84 -11.06
CA ILE A 23 10.16 7.91 -9.97
C ILE A 23 10.47 6.50 -10.49
N TRP A 24 10.03 6.18 -11.72
CA TRP A 24 10.18 4.86 -12.33
C TRP A 24 11.61 4.29 -12.36
N PRO A 25 12.69 5.09 -12.50
CA PRO A 25 14.05 4.56 -12.40
C PRO A 25 14.33 3.81 -11.09
N LEU A 26 13.70 4.18 -9.97
CA LEU A 26 13.83 3.44 -8.70
C LEU A 26 13.21 2.03 -8.77
N VAL A 27 12.15 1.87 -9.58
CA VAL A 27 11.52 0.57 -9.84
C VAL A 27 12.49 -0.31 -10.65
N GLU A 28 13.13 0.27 -11.66
CA GLU A 28 14.09 -0.45 -12.52
C GLU A 28 15.37 -0.84 -11.77
N ILE A 29 15.86 0.03 -10.87
CA ILE A 29 16.98 -0.28 -9.97
C ILE A 29 16.61 -1.40 -8.99
N GLY A 30 15.33 -1.55 -8.66
CA GLY A 30 14.84 -2.64 -7.81
C GLY A 30 15.21 -2.48 -6.34
N CYS A 31 15.31 -1.25 -5.83
CA CYS A 31 15.64 -0.97 -4.41
C CYS A 31 14.65 -1.61 -3.42
N SER A 32 13.40 -1.86 -3.84
CA SER A 32 12.42 -2.63 -3.06
C SER A 32 11.44 -3.36 -3.98
N ALA A 33 11.17 -4.64 -3.71
CA ALA A 33 10.14 -5.41 -4.40
C ALA A 33 8.72 -4.85 -4.18
N SER A 34 8.52 -4.04 -3.14
CA SER A 34 7.21 -3.43 -2.83
C SER A 34 6.94 -2.15 -3.62
N LEU A 35 7.97 -1.49 -4.16
CA LEU A 35 7.86 -0.14 -4.74
C LEU A 35 6.88 -0.08 -5.90
N ARG A 36 6.94 -1.04 -6.83
CA ARG A 36 6.02 -1.09 -7.98
C ARG A 36 4.56 -1.18 -7.52
N GLY A 37 4.28 -2.05 -6.56
CA GLY A 37 2.95 -2.20 -5.99
C GLY A 37 2.47 -0.92 -5.31
N PHE A 38 3.34 -0.29 -4.52
CA PHE A 38 3.06 0.97 -3.85
C PHE A 38 2.68 2.09 -4.84
N LEU A 39 3.53 2.33 -5.84
CA LEU A 39 3.31 3.38 -6.84
C LEU A 39 2.04 3.12 -7.66
N CYS A 40 1.82 1.89 -8.11
CA CYS A 40 0.60 1.55 -8.85
C CYS A 40 -0.66 1.77 -8.01
N SER A 41 -0.67 1.37 -6.73
CA SER A 41 -1.81 1.57 -5.85
C SER A 41 -2.09 3.05 -5.55
N TYR A 42 -1.07 3.90 -5.54
CA TYR A 42 -1.25 5.33 -5.24
C TYR A 42 -1.61 6.15 -6.48
N TYR A 43 -0.93 5.92 -7.62
CA TYR A 43 -1.16 6.64 -8.87
C TYR A 43 -2.37 6.11 -9.65
N PHE A 44 -2.61 4.80 -9.61
CA PHE A 44 -3.66 4.11 -10.37
C PHE A 44 -4.52 3.22 -9.46
N PRO A 45 -5.19 3.82 -8.47
CA PRO A 45 -6.00 3.09 -7.51
C PRO A 45 -7.11 2.31 -8.23
N LYS A 46 -7.41 1.10 -7.72
CA LYS A 46 -8.51 0.29 -8.24
C LYS A 46 -9.85 0.99 -7.93
N CYS A 47 -10.73 1.02 -8.90
CA CYS A 47 -12.13 1.42 -8.71
C CYS A 47 -12.94 0.21 -8.24
N ASP A 48 -13.66 0.35 -7.12
CA ASP A 48 -14.68 -0.60 -6.66
C ASP A 48 -16.07 0.07 -6.79
N PRO A 49 -16.91 -0.34 -7.76
CA PRO A 49 -18.21 0.27 -7.99
C PRO A 49 -19.21 0.04 -6.83
N ALA A 50 -18.93 -0.88 -5.90
CA ALA A 50 -19.76 -1.09 -4.72
C ALA A 50 -19.51 -0.07 -3.60
N VAL A 51 -18.42 0.70 -3.67
CA VAL A 51 -18.10 1.74 -2.69
C VAL A 51 -18.61 3.08 -3.21
N LYS A 52 -19.70 3.59 -2.61
CA LYS A 52 -20.43 4.80 -3.03
C LYS A 52 -19.64 6.11 -2.85
N GLU A 53 -18.76 6.13 -1.86
CA GLU A 53 -17.76 7.19 -1.71
C GLU A 53 -16.59 6.84 -2.63
N ILE A 54 -15.90 7.83 -3.20
CA ILE A 54 -14.58 7.65 -3.81
C ILE A 54 -13.61 7.31 -2.66
N SER A 55 -13.76 6.15 -2.06
CA SER A 55 -12.76 5.54 -1.20
C SER A 55 -11.73 4.96 -2.16
N THR A 56 -10.95 5.86 -2.76
CA THR A 56 -9.72 5.49 -3.43
C THR A 56 -8.97 4.55 -2.49
N ILE A 57 -8.79 3.30 -2.89
CA ILE A 57 -8.07 2.32 -2.07
C ILE A 57 -6.63 2.81 -1.98
N LEU A 58 -6.31 3.56 -0.93
CA LEU A 58 -4.97 4.03 -0.65
C LEU A 58 -4.05 2.82 -0.48
N PRO A 59 -2.77 2.93 -0.86
CA PRO A 59 -1.81 1.89 -0.51
C PRO A 59 -1.79 1.71 1.00
N SER A 60 -1.55 0.48 1.47
CA SER A 60 -1.41 0.25 2.90
C SER A 60 -0.11 0.85 3.43
N ARG A 61 -0.10 1.23 4.71
CA ARG A 61 1.11 1.70 5.41
C ARG A 61 2.26 0.68 5.29
N TYR A 62 1.97 -0.61 5.44
CA TYR A 62 2.94 -1.69 5.28
C TYR A 62 3.60 -1.67 3.88
N LEU A 63 2.83 -1.43 2.82
CA LEU A 63 3.35 -1.38 1.47
C LEU A 63 4.26 -0.15 1.25
N CYS A 64 3.89 0.99 1.84
CA CYS A 64 4.74 2.19 1.85
C CYS A 64 6.04 1.95 2.62
N GLU A 65 5.96 1.45 3.85
CA GLU A 65 7.13 1.26 4.72
C GLU A 65 8.17 0.32 4.10
N ASN A 66 7.72 -0.77 3.47
CA ASN A 66 8.62 -1.68 2.76
C ASN A 66 9.24 -1.05 1.50
N SER A 67 8.54 -0.13 0.85
CA SER A 67 9.08 0.62 -0.29
C SER A 67 10.13 1.63 0.19
N ARG A 68 9.80 2.41 1.23
CA ARG A 68 10.69 3.40 1.86
C ARG A 68 11.96 2.74 2.39
N LYS A 69 11.85 1.64 3.13
CA LYS A 69 13.00 0.93 3.72
C LYS A 69 14.09 0.59 2.70
N GLY A 70 13.71 0.19 1.49
CA GLY A 70 14.66 -0.14 0.42
C GLY A 70 15.15 1.07 -0.38
N CYS A 71 14.27 2.03 -0.64
CA CYS A 71 14.53 3.08 -1.63
C CYS A 71 14.96 4.41 -1.03
N GLU A 72 14.54 4.77 0.18
CA GLU A 72 14.93 6.03 0.83
C GLU A 72 16.45 6.16 1.03
N PRO A 73 17.20 5.13 1.48
CA PRO A 73 18.67 5.24 1.59
C PRO A 73 19.34 5.51 0.23
N LEU A 74 18.82 4.92 -0.84
CA LEU A 74 19.31 5.14 -2.20
C LEU A 74 19.01 6.57 -2.67
N MET A 75 17.80 7.07 -2.46
CA MET A 75 17.43 8.44 -2.80
C MET A 75 18.30 9.46 -2.05
N ASN A 76 18.46 9.26 -0.73
CA ASN A 76 19.28 10.13 0.12
C ASN A 76 20.75 10.17 -0.34
N LYS A 77 21.30 9.05 -0.82
CA LYS A 77 22.67 8.99 -1.38
C LYS A 77 22.86 9.92 -2.58
N PHE A 78 21.81 10.16 -3.36
CA PHE A 78 21.82 11.08 -4.51
C PHE A 78 21.26 12.47 -4.18
N GLY A 79 21.03 12.79 -2.90
CA GLY A 79 20.55 14.10 -2.45
C GLY A 79 19.04 14.32 -2.61
N PHE A 80 18.26 13.26 -2.86
CA PHE A 80 16.81 13.33 -2.94
C PHE A 80 16.18 12.78 -1.65
N PRO A 81 15.50 13.61 -0.84
CA PRO A 81 14.79 13.10 0.33
C PRO A 81 13.56 12.27 -0.08
N TRP A 82 13.09 11.41 0.83
CA TRP A 82 11.81 10.71 0.62
C TRP A 82 10.66 11.73 0.50
N PRO A 83 9.83 11.67 -0.56
CA PRO A 83 8.82 12.71 -0.81
C PRO A 83 7.77 12.81 0.30
N SER A 84 7.37 14.04 0.63
CA SER A 84 6.40 14.29 1.71
C SER A 84 5.02 13.69 1.42
N ASN A 85 4.61 13.62 0.15
CA ASN A 85 3.38 12.95 -0.28
C ASN A 85 3.45 11.42 -0.17
N PHE A 86 4.64 10.85 0.06
CA PHE A 86 4.86 9.40 0.25
C PHE A 86 5.11 9.05 1.72
N GLU A 87 4.88 9.96 2.66
CA GLU A 87 5.05 9.66 4.07
C GLU A 87 4.06 8.59 4.56
N CYS A 88 4.61 7.49 5.11
CA CYS A 88 3.82 6.29 5.36
C CYS A 88 2.73 6.46 6.43
N HIS A 89 2.86 7.45 7.32
CA HIS A 89 1.83 7.75 8.32
C HIS A 89 0.51 8.23 7.68
N LYS A 90 0.57 8.79 6.45
CA LYS A 90 -0.60 9.25 5.68
C LYS A 90 -1.44 8.09 5.13
N PHE A 91 -0.89 6.89 5.12
CA PHE A 91 -1.56 5.70 4.64
C PHE A 91 -2.18 4.91 5.79
N PRO A 92 -3.31 4.23 5.54
CA PRO A 92 -3.97 3.43 6.56
C PRO A 92 -3.02 2.33 7.07
N GLY A 93 -2.84 2.29 8.39
CA GLY A 93 -2.18 1.20 9.10
C GLY A 93 -2.97 -0.10 8.98
N GLY A 94 -2.29 -1.24 9.13
CA GLY A 94 -2.97 -2.53 9.12
C GLY A 94 -4.12 -2.59 10.13
N CYS A 95 -5.29 -2.99 9.63
CA CYS A 95 -6.46 -3.50 10.33
C CYS A 95 -6.85 -2.85 11.67
N GLU A 96 -7.08 -1.53 11.69
CA GLU A 96 -8.06 -0.96 12.63
C GLU A 96 -9.47 -1.31 12.12
N PRO A 97 -10.34 -1.96 12.91
CA PRO A 97 -11.69 -2.35 12.49
C PRO A 97 -12.54 -1.17 12.02
N THR A 98 -12.19 0.04 12.43
CA THR A 98 -12.92 1.28 12.16
C THR A 98 -12.70 1.84 10.75
N THR A 99 -11.63 1.46 10.03
CA THR A 99 -11.28 2.13 8.76
C THR A 99 -11.33 1.25 7.51
N ILE A 100 -11.27 -0.09 7.61
CA ILE A 100 -11.28 -0.98 6.42
C ILE A 100 -12.09 -2.27 6.68
N PRO A 101 -13.27 -2.47 6.04
CA PRO A 101 -14.11 -3.66 6.21
C PRO A 101 -13.43 -5.00 5.86
N MET A 102 -12.44 -4.98 4.96
CA MET A 102 -11.73 -6.19 4.51
C MET A 102 -10.85 -6.85 5.59
N CYS A 103 -10.53 -6.15 6.68
CA CYS A 103 -9.70 -6.71 7.76
C CYS A 103 -10.45 -7.65 8.71
N ALA A 104 -11.78 -7.59 8.75
CA ALA A 104 -12.59 -8.46 9.60
C ALA A 104 -12.51 -9.96 9.20
N GLN A 105 -12.05 -10.27 7.98
CA GLN A 105 -12.07 -11.64 7.45
C GLN A 105 -10.82 -12.47 7.78
N LYS A 106 -9.67 -11.84 8.09
CA LYS A 106 -8.43 -12.58 8.41
C LYS A 106 -8.35 -13.06 9.86
N LEU A 107 -9.13 -12.49 10.77
CA LEU A 107 -9.15 -12.91 12.18
C LEU A 107 -9.94 -14.21 12.41
N LYS A 108 -10.90 -14.55 11.54
CA LYS A 108 -11.74 -15.76 11.70
C LYS A 108 -11.08 -17.06 11.24
N LYS A 109 -9.96 -17.01 10.50
CA LYS A 109 -9.30 -18.22 9.96
C LYS A 109 -8.13 -18.75 10.81
N LYS A 110 -7.74 -18.08 11.89
CA LYS A 110 -6.57 -18.48 12.71
C LYS A 110 -6.91 -19.19 14.02
N GLN A 111 -8.18 -19.59 14.23
CA GLN A 111 -8.62 -20.29 15.43
C GLN A 111 -9.35 -21.60 15.11
N ILE A 112 -8.80 -22.42 14.22
CA ILE A 112 -9.17 -23.85 14.11
C ILE A 112 -7.91 -24.65 13.82
N SER A 113 -7.06 -24.81 14.84
CA SER A 113 -6.08 -25.91 14.89
C SER A 113 -5.55 -26.03 16.31
N GLN A 114 -6.22 -26.84 17.12
CA GLN A 114 -5.58 -27.50 18.27
C GLN A 114 -5.74 -29.01 18.02
N PRO A 115 -4.65 -29.78 17.86
CA PRO A 115 -4.73 -31.23 17.90
C PRO A 115 -5.00 -31.67 19.35
N VAL A 116 -6.07 -32.42 19.57
CA VAL A 116 -6.38 -33.04 20.88
C VAL A 116 -5.43 -34.22 21.09
N TRP A 117 -4.29 -34.00 21.73
CA TRP A 117 -3.49 -35.05 22.39
C TRP A 117 -2.65 -34.45 23.53
N THR A 118 -3.12 -34.61 24.78
CA THR A 118 -2.32 -34.68 26.03
C THR A 118 -3.29 -35.07 27.16
N GLN A 119 -3.45 -36.37 27.41
CA GLN A 119 -2.97 -37.11 28.60
C GLN A 119 -3.56 -36.68 29.96
N ASN A 120 -4.34 -37.61 30.56
CA ASN A 120 -4.67 -37.69 32.00
C ASN A 120 -3.38 -37.82 32.85
N PRO A 121 -3.31 -37.29 34.09
CA PRO A 121 -3.74 -37.99 35.34
C PRO A 121 -4.28 -37.00 36.42
N THR A 122 -4.89 -37.34 37.55
CA THR A 122 -4.97 -38.52 38.45
C THR A 122 -6.39 -38.64 39.00
#